data_AF-A0A1W2CNT9-F1
#
_entry.id   AF-A0A1W2CNT9-F1
#
_cell.length_a   1.000
_cell.length_b   1.000
_cell.length_c   1.000
_cell.angle_alpha   90.00
_cell.angle_beta   90.00
_cell.angle_gamma   90.00
#
_symmetry.space_group_name_H-M   'P 1'
#
loop_
_entity.id
_entity.type
_entity.pdbx_description
1 polymer ?
#
loop_
_entity_poly.entity_id
_entity_poly.type
_entity_poly.pdbx_seq_one_letter_code
_entity_poly.pdbx_strand_id
1 'polypeptide(L)'
;MANYRLYGQFITMGQPENDAILSPALCRAARGYLDWTQAELAEASGVSRSTIRDFEGERHGVHRATEAQLRLAFEKAGLSFKGQNSEEPGVYCPYRGDDGRTDLSTSHDT
;
A
#
# COMPACT_ATOMS: atom_id res chain seq x y z
N MET A 1 16.40 16.52 29.62
CA MET A 1 15.51 15.43 30.07
C MET A 1 14.79 15.91 31.32
N ALA A 2 13.55 16.37 31.19
CA ALA A 2 12.76 16.86 32.31
C ALA A 2 11.34 16.28 32.19
N ASN A 3 10.94 15.54 33.23
CA ASN A 3 9.68 14.81 33.32
C ASN A 3 8.67 15.66 34.11
N TYR A 4 7.43 15.76 33.64
CA TYR A 4 6.33 16.39 34.38
C TYR A 4 5.36 15.33 34.91
N ARG A 5 4.89 15.50 36.14
CA ARG A 5 3.87 14.65 36.79
C ARG A 5 2.48 15.28 36.59
N LEU A 6 1.62 14.60 35.84
CA LEU A 6 0.16 14.73 35.96
C LEU A 6 -0.44 13.32 36.16
N TYR A 7 -1.42 13.22 37.07
CA TYR A 7 -2.25 12.02 37.31
C TYR A 7 -1.55 10.71 37.70
N GLY A 8 -0.43 10.74 38.44
CA GLY A 8 0.12 9.53 39.09
C GLY A 8 0.58 8.41 38.13
N GLN A 9 0.64 8.70 36.84
CA GLN A 9 0.98 7.75 35.79
C GLN A 9 2.33 8.15 35.19
N PHE A 10 3.25 7.19 35.09
CA PHE A 10 4.49 7.37 34.36
C PHE A 10 4.15 7.44 32.88
N ILE A 11 4.03 8.65 32.35
CA ILE A 11 3.83 8.87 30.92
C ILE A 11 5.16 8.68 30.19
N THR A 12 5.46 7.42 29.85
CA THR A 12 6.10 7.07 28.59
C THR A 12 4.97 6.83 27.60
N MET A 13 4.33 7.90 27.12
CA MET A 13 3.41 7.81 25.98
C MET A 13 4.18 8.42 24.81
N GLY A 14 5.03 7.62 24.17
CA GLY A 14 4.52 6.67 23.19
C GLY A 14 4.03 7.53 22.04
N GLN A 15 4.98 8.06 21.26
CA GLN A 15 4.65 8.61 19.96
C GLN A 15 3.75 7.58 19.29
N PRO A 16 2.63 7.93 18.61
CA PRO A 16 2.04 6.99 17.70
C PRO A 16 3.16 6.66 16.72
N GLU A 17 3.81 5.51 16.88
CA GLU A 17 4.80 5.06 15.92
C GLU A 17 4.12 5.20 14.56
N ASN A 18 4.77 5.95 13.68
CA ASN A 18 4.27 6.18 12.34
C ASN A 18 4.28 4.82 11.63
N ASP A 19 3.28 3.98 11.86
CA ASP A 19 2.95 2.73 11.18
C ASP A 19 2.63 2.97 9.70
N ALA A 20 3.56 3.59 8.97
CA ALA A 20 3.46 3.73 7.53
C ALA A 20 3.64 2.33 6.96
N ILE A 21 2.51 1.65 6.73
CA ILE A 21 2.45 0.34 6.10
C ILE A 21 2.99 0.45 4.67
N LEU A 22 2.74 1.57 3.99
CA LEU A 22 3.21 1.84 2.65
C LEU A 22 4.39 2.83 2.69
N SER A 23 5.61 2.32 2.55
CA SER A 23 6.78 3.16 2.35
C SER A 23 6.84 3.71 0.90
N PRO A 24 7.52 4.85 0.67
CA PRO A 24 7.75 5.38 -0.68
C PRO A 24 8.43 4.37 -1.61
N ALA A 25 9.36 3.57 -1.09
CA ALA A 25 10.00 2.50 -1.84
C ALA A 25 9.02 1.38 -2.23
N LEU A 26 8.15 0.96 -1.31
CA LEU A 26 7.11 -0.06 -1.59
C LEU A 26 6.10 0.43 -2.63
N CYS A 27 5.73 1.72 -2.60
CA CYS A 27 4.86 2.30 -3.61
C CYS A 27 5.49 2.26 -5.01
N ARG A 28 6.77 2.62 -5.14
CA ARG A 28 7.50 2.49 -6.41
C ARG A 28 7.58 1.04 -6.88
N ALA A 29 7.83 0.10 -5.96
CA ALA A 29 7.87 -1.33 -6.27
C ALA A 29 6.51 -1.84 -6.75
N ALA A 30 5.42 -1.49 -6.05
CA ALA A 30 4.06 -1.86 -6.42
C ALA A 30 3.64 -1.30 -7.79
N ARG A 31 3.99 -0.04 -8.08
CA ARG A 31 3.77 0.52 -9.41
C ARG A 31 4.58 -0.19 -10.48
N GLY A 32 5.86 -0.46 -10.23
CA GLY A 32 6.70 -1.19 -11.18
C GLY A 32 6.16 -2.59 -11.45
N TYR A 33 5.57 -3.24 -10.44
CA TYR A 33 4.93 -4.54 -10.61
C TYR A 33 3.69 -4.49 -11.51
N LEU A 34 2.87 -3.44 -11.39
CA LEU A 34 1.65 -3.26 -12.19
C LEU A 34 1.89 -2.53 -13.52
N ASP A 35 3.15 -2.16 -13.82
CA ASP A 35 3.54 -1.27 -14.91
C ASP A 35 2.77 0.07 -14.92
N TRP A 36 2.47 0.59 -13.73
CA TRP A 36 1.71 1.83 -13.55
C TRP A 36 2.58 3.08 -13.53
N THR A 37 2.14 4.08 -14.30
CA THR A 37 2.62 5.46 -14.23
C THR A 37 2.06 6.18 -12.99
N GLN A 38 2.66 7.33 -12.63
CA GLN A 38 2.13 8.19 -11.55
C GLN A 38 0.72 8.74 -11.87
N ALA A 39 0.38 8.87 -13.16
CA ALA A 39 -0.94 9.34 -13.58
C ALA A 39 -2.01 8.25 -13.41
N GLU A 40 -1.70 7.01 -13.77
CA GLU A 40 -2.61 5.87 -13.56
C GLU A 40 -2.83 5.60 -12.07
N LEU A 41 -1.78 5.69 -11.24
CA LEU A 41 -1.95 5.60 -9.79
C LEU A 41 -2.82 6.74 -9.24
N ALA A 42 -2.70 7.96 -9.79
CA ALA A 42 -3.55 9.08 -9.40
C ALA A 42 -5.03 8.81 -9.70
N GLU A 43 -5.30 8.29 -10.90
CA GLU A 43 -6.65 7.92 -11.33
C GLU A 43 -7.23 6.78 -10.47
N ALA A 44 -6.45 5.73 -10.22
CA ALA A 44 -6.89 4.57 -9.44
C ALA A 44 -7.13 4.87 -7.95
N SER A 45 -6.31 5.76 -7.36
CA SER A 45 -6.37 6.10 -5.93
C SER A 45 -7.22 7.33 -5.61
N GLY A 46 -7.53 8.17 -6.60
CA GLY A 46 -8.17 9.47 -6.40
C GLY A 46 -7.26 10.51 -5.74
N VAL A 47 -5.95 10.26 -5.71
CA VAL A 47 -4.93 11.16 -5.16
C VAL A 47 -4.31 11.98 -6.30
N SER A 48 -4.01 13.26 -6.06
CA SER A 48 -3.37 14.09 -7.10
C SER A 48 -1.98 13.57 -7.49
N ARG A 49 -1.62 13.71 -8.78
CA ARG A 49 -0.29 13.30 -9.29
C ARG A 49 0.85 13.99 -8.55
N SER A 50 0.68 15.25 -8.15
CA SER A 50 1.65 16.00 -7.33
C SER A 50 1.84 15.37 -5.96
N THR A 51 0.76 14.96 -5.30
CA THR A 51 0.83 14.30 -3.99
C THR A 51 1.54 12.95 -4.08
N ILE A 52 1.31 12.17 -5.14
CA ILE A 52 2.02 10.90 -5.38
C ILE A 52 3.52 11.14 -5.59
N ARG A 53 3.88 12.13 -6.42
CA ARG A 53 5.29 12.47 -6.64
C ARG A 53 5.97 12.91 -5.34
N ASP A 54 5.29 13.73 -4.54
CA ASP A 54 5.84 14.24 -3.28
C ASP A 54 5.93 13.13 -2.22
N PHE A 55 4.98 12.19 -2.22
CA PHE A 55 5.01 10.95 -1.42
C PHE A 55 6.21 10.07 -1.80
N GLU A 56 6.40 9.81 -3.09
CA GLU A 56 7.54 9.03 -3.58
C GLU A 56 8.88 9.72 -3.34
N GLY A 57 8.90 11.04 -3.33
CA GLY A 57 10.08 11.85 -3.09
C GLY A 57 10.49 12.00 -1.62
N GLU A 58 9.83 11.29 -0.68
CA GLU A 58 10.12 11.33 0.77
C GLU A 58 10.03 12.74 1.39
N ARG A 59 9.38 13.70 0.71
CA ARG A 59 9.44 15.12 1.10
C ARG A 59 8.51 15.50 2.25
N HIS A 60 7.51 14.69 2.56
CA HIS A 60 6.58 14.96 3.66
C HIS A 60 6.19 13.66 4.36
N GLY A 61 6.27 13.65 5.69
CA GLY A 61 5.68 12.61 6.52
C GLY A 61 4.21 12.44 6.14
N VAL A 62 3.87 11.24 5.67
CA VAL A 62 2.66 10.97 4.91
C VAL A 62 1.42 11.24 5.76
N HIS A 63 0.45 11.99 5.21
CA HIS A 63 -0.90 12.02 5.77
C HIS A 63 -1.51 10.63 5.65
N ARG A 64 -1.82 10.00 6.80
CA ARG A 64 -2.42 8.66 6.91
C ARG A 64 -3.56 8.36 5.92
N ALA A 65 -4.35 9.38 5.59
CA ALA A 65 -5.45 9.28 4.63
C ALA A 65 -4.97 8.95 3.20
N THR A 66 -3.90 9.60 2.72
CA THR A 66 -3.36 9.36 1.38
C THR A 66 -2.77 7.95 1.27
N GLU A 67 -2.07 7.51 2.32
CA GLU A 67 -1.51 6.17 2.39
C GLU A 67 -2.59 5.08 2.23
N ALA A 68 -3.71 5.25 2.96
CA ALA A 68 -4.83 4.33 2.89
C ALA A 68 -5.47 4.28 1.48
N GLN A 69 -5.58 5.43 0.81
CA GLN A 69 -6.11 5.50 -0.56
C GLN A 69 -5.19 4.79 -1.57
N LEU A 70 -3.87 5.01 -1.48
CA LEU A 70 -2.90 4.33 -2.33
C LEU A 70 -2.91 2.82 -2.12
N ARG A 71 -2.89 2.39 -0.85
CA ARG A 71 -2.98 0.98 -0.49
C ARG A 71 -4.24 0.33 -1.08
N LEU A 72 -5.40 0.96 -0.91
CA LEU A 72 -6.66 0.43 -1.42
C LEU A 72 -6.66 0.31 -2.96
N ALA A 73 -6.05 1.26 -3.67
CA ALA A 73 -5.94 1.20 -5.13
C ALA A 73 -5.11 0.00 -5.59
N PHE A 74 -3.98 -0.25 -4.95
CA PHE A 74 -3.15 -1.42 -5.23
C PHE A 74 -3.84 -2.73 -4.83
N GLU A 75 -4.56 -2.77 -3.71
CA GLU A 75 -5.33 -3.93 -3.30
C GLU A 75 -6.44 -4.29 -4.30
N LYS A 76 -7.11 -3.28 -4.87
CA LYS A 76 -8.07 -3.48 -5.97
C LYS A 76 -7.42 -4.01 -7.24
N ALA A 77 -6.17 -3.65 -7.50
CA ALA A 77 -5.39 -4.17 -8.62
C ALA A 77 -4.81 -5.58 -8.36
N GLY A 78 -5.08 -6.17 -7.20
CA GLY A 78 -4.66 -7.54 -6.86
C GLY A 78 -3.30 -7.62 -6.17
N LEU A 79 -2.75 -6.51 -5.69
CA LEU A 79 -1.58 -6.51 -4.82
C LEU A 79 -1.97 -6.57 -3.35
N SER A 80 -1.02 -6.90 -2.49
CA SER A 80 -1.22 -6.85 -1.04
C SER A 80 0.10 -6.47 -0.34
N PHE A 81 -0.01 -5.81 0.81
CA PHE A 81 1.13 -5.24 1.52
C PHE A 81 1.25 -5.80 2.93
N LYS A 82 2.46 -6.24 3.31
CA LYS A 82 2.82 -6.49 4.70
C LYS A 82 3.40 -5.22 5.31
N GLY A 83 2.88 -4.82 6.48
CA GLY A 83 3.25 -3.56 7.14
C GLY A 83 4.69 -3.55 7.65
N GLN A 84 5.20 -2.35 7.94
CA GLN A 84 6.58 -2.11 8.39
C GLN A 84 6.93 -2.79 9.72
N ASN A 85 5.94 -3.12 10.56
CA ASN A 85 6.12 -3.87 11.81
C ASN A 85 6.16 -5.39 11.62
N SER A 86 6.10 -5.89 10.39
CA SER A 86 6.38 -7.29 10.11
C SER A 86 7.88 -7.49 9.95
N GLU A 87 8.40 -8.67 10.31
CA GLU A 87 9.82 -9.03 10.13
C GLU A 87 10.26 -8.95 8.65
N GLU A 88 9.31 -8.97 7.71
CA GLU A 88 9.52 -8.94 6.27
C GLU A 88 8.52 -8.00 5.57
N PRO A 89 8.76 -6.66 5.58
CA PRO A 89 7.94 -5.73 4.84
C PRO A 89 8.09 -5.98 3.33
N GLY A 90 6.96 -6.10 2.63
CA GLY A 90 6.98 -6.48 1.22
C GLY A 90 5.64 -6.32 0.52
N VAL A 91 5.72 -6.28 -0.81
CA VAL A 91 4.57 -6.36 -1.72
C VAL A 91 4.45 -7.79 -2.20
N TYR A 92 3.26 -8.36 -2.13
CA TYR A 92 2.98 -9.70 -2.62
C TYR A 92 1.75 -9.68 -3.53
N CYS A 93 1.83 -10.41 -4.64
CA CYS A 93 0.69 -10.73 -5.48
C CYS A 93 0.13 -12.07 -5.00
N PRO A 94 -1.01 -12.12 -4.29
CA PRO A 94 -1.68 -13.38 -4.04
C PRO A 94 -2.02 -14.04 -5.37
N TYR A 95 -1.47 -15.25 -5.61
CA TYR A 95 -1.86 -16.08 -6.75
C TYR A 95 -3.36 -16.33 -6.68
N ARG A 96 -4.12 -15.70 -7.57
CA ARG A 96 -5.53 -15.98 -7.76
C ARG A 96 -5.59 -17.18 -8.69
N GLY A 97 -5.98 -18.32 -8.15
CA GLY A 97 -6.17 -19.53 -8.94
C GLY A 97 -7.43 -19.40 -9.80
N ASP A 98 -7.38 -18.61 -10.86
CA ASP A 98 -8.29 -18.70 -11.99
C ASP A 98 -7.58 -19.43 -13.14
N ASP A 99 -7.39 -20.74 -12.93
CA ASP A 99 -7.38 -21.70 -14.02
C ASP A 99 -8.74 -21.63 -14.73
N GLY A 100 -8.80 -20.82 -15.78
CA GLY A 100 -9.92 -20.81 -16.72
C GLY A 100 -10.09 -22.17 -17.41
N ARG A 101 -10.62 -23.18 -16.71
CA ARG A 101 -11.43 -24.24 -17.30
C ARG A 101 -12.72 -23.60 -17.82
N THR A 102 -12.61 -22.84 -18.90
CA THR A 102 -13.71 -22.72 -19.84
C THR A 102 -13.71 -23.99 -20.67
N ASP A 103 -14.68 -24.84 -20.35
CA ASP A 103 -15.26 -25.84 -21.21
C ASP A 103 -15.36 -25.38 -22.67
N LEU A 104 -14.44 -25.82 -23.52
CA LEU A 104 -14.62 -25.78 -24.97
C LEU A 104 -14.06 -27.06 -25.58
N SER A 105 -14.74 -28.16 -25.29
CA SER A 105 -14.79 -29.30 -26.19
C SER A 105 -16.07 -29.16 -27.01
N THR A 106 -16.02 -28.26 -28.00
CA THR A 106 -17.01 -28.20 -29.08
C THR A 106 -17.16 -29.60 -29.68
N SER A 107 -18.40 -30.06 -29.65
CA SER A 107 -18.99 -31.09 -30.49
C SER A 107 -18.25 -31.25 -31.82
N HIS A 108 -17.55 -32.35 -32.01
CA HIS A 108 -17.29 -32.87 -33.35
C HIS A 108 -18.20 -34.08 -33.53
N ASP A 109 -19.37 -33.75 -34.06
CA ASP A 109 -20.28 -34.62 -34.79
C ASP A 109 -19.59 -35.02 -36.10
N THR A 110 -19.42 -36.32 -36.37
CA THR A 110 -19.45 -37.01 -37.68
C THR A 110 -19.15 -38.50 -37.46
#